data_AF-R7JFC3-F1
#
_entry.id   AF-R7JFC3-F1
#
_cell.length_a   1.000
_cell.length_b   1.000
_cell.length_c   1.000
_cell.angle_alpha   90.00
_cell.angle_beta   90.00
_cell.angle_gamma   90.00
#
_symmetry.space_group_name_H-M   'P 1'
#
loop_
_entity.id
_entity.type
_entity.pdbx_description
1 polymer ?
#
loop_
_entity_poly.entity_id
_entity_poly.type
_entity_poly.pdbx_seq_one_letter_code
_entity_poly.pdbx_strand_id
1 'polypeptide(L)'
;MEDQILKLCKRVNKFTLENLEILSEIPKTELLPILSKFVNENKLIKQENEYLFQKSKVSVQKYSIFKTYPAIINDIVLRCFCENINSIKASNIANIGENQIQSFYTIFRTLIYQRQKQNLDFYYLKSPQKARHRKFFNQEVYLYLYCEQIFVSENLLKSSEDKIFSPEQKAEFTTIYCYLSRNLTHNKMASNLNYKIAETLWRRKREFKDLYYDLKLLAGF
;
A
#
# COMPACT_ATOMS: atom_id res chain seq x y z
N MET A 1 5.13 24.62 12.32
CA MET A 1 3.92 25.31 11.83
C MET A 1 2.98 24.34 11.12
N GLU A 2 3.39 23.70 10.01
CA GLU A 2 2.53 22.73 9.28
C GLU A 2 1.99 21.59 10.16
N ASP A 3 2.81 21.00 11.03
CA ASP A 3 2.37 19.91 11.92
C ASP A 3 1.30 20.34 12.94
N GLN A 4 1.35 21.59 13.40
CA GLN A 4 0.38 22.14 14.34
C GLN A 4 -0.96 22.39 13.61
N ILE A 5 -0.91 22.95 12.40
CA ILE A 5 -2.09 23.13 11.55
C ILE A 5 -2.70 21.77 11.21
N LEU A 6 -1.89 20.77 10.87
CA LEU A 6 -2.38 19.42 10.59
C LEU A 6 -3.07 18.77 11.80
N LYS A 7 -2.53 18.94 13.01
CA LYS A 7 -3.19 18.50 14.25
C LYS A 7 -4.52 19.22 14.48
N LEU A 8 -4.59 20.50 14.16
CA LEU A 8 -5.81 21.28 14.29
C LEU A 8 -6.86 20.85 13.26
N CYS A 9 -6.48 20.65 11.99
CA CYS A 9 -7.33 20.08 10.95
C CYS A 9 -7.88 18.69 11.34
N LYS A 10 -7.05 17.82 11.93
CA LYS A 10 -7.45 16.52 12.49
C LYS A 10 -8.54 16.64 13.55
N ARG A 11 -8.39 17.61 14.47
CA ARG A 11 -9.33 17.82 15.59
C ARG A 11 -10.68 18.33 15.11
N VAL A 12 -10.67 19.30 14.18
CA VAL A 12 -11.90 19.94 13.69
C VAL A 12 -12.64 19.05 12.69
N ASN A 13 -11.92 18.20 11.97
CA ASN A 13 -12.42 17.19 11.01
C ASN A 13 -13.17 17.73 9.78
N LYS A 14 -14.02 18.75 9.93
CA LYS A 14 -14.69 19.47 8.85
C LYS A 14 -14.66 20.96 9.17
N PHE A 15 -14.12 21.79 8.29
CA PHE A 15 -13.94 23.23 8.54
C PHE A 15 -13.94 24.05 7.26
N THR A 16 -14.29 25.33 7.37
CA THR A 16 -14.05 26.35 6.33
C THR A 16 -12.71 27.02 6.58
N LEU A 17 -12.23 27.79 5.59
CA LEU A 17 -11.02 28.58 5.74
C LEU A 17 -11.16 29.64 6.85
N GLU A 18 -12.33 30.28 6.95
CA GLU A 18 -12.66 31.24 8.02
C GLU A 18 -12.57 30.60 9.41
N ASN A 19 -13.15 29.42 9.56
CA ASN A 19 -13.14 28.71 10.85
C ASN A 19 -11.72 28.34 11.27
N LEU A 20 -10.87 27.98 10.31
CA LEU A 20 -9.49 27.60 10.59
C LEU A 20 -8.62 28.81 10.95
N GLU A 21 -8.83 29.95 10.29
CA GLU A 21 -8.16 31.22 10.62
C GLU A 21 -8.46 31.62 12.07
N ILE A 22 -9.72 31.61 12.48
CA ILE A 22 -10.13 31.94 13.86
C ILE A 22 -9.50 30.99 14.87
N LEU A 23 -9.45 29.69 14.57
CA LEU A 23 -8.95 28.67 15.51
C LEU A 23 -7.42 28.59 15.59
N SER A 24 -6.72 29.01 14.55
CA SER A 24 -5.26 28.96 14.49
C SER A 24 -4.60 30.30 14.76
N GLU A 25 -5.36 31.40 14.70
CA GLU A 25 -4.86 32.78 14.75
C GLU A 25 -3.82 33.07 13.64
N ILE A 26 -3.88 32.32 12.54
CA ILE A 26 -2.99 32.45 11.38
C ILE A 26 -3.77 33.07 10.20
N PRO A 27 -3.23 34.11 9.52
CA PRO A 27 -3.88 34.71 8.37
C PRO A 27 -4.18 33.73 7.24
N LYS A 28 -5.32 33.93 6.54
CA LYS A 28 -5.70 33.09 5.38
C LYS A 28 -4.59 32.96 4.32
N THR A 29 -3.82 34.02 4.10
CA THR A 29 -2.72 34.07 3.11
C THR A 29 -1.63 33.04 3.38
N GLU A 30 -1.39 32.72 4.66
CA GLU A 30 -0.40 31.72 5.08
C GLU A 30 -1.02 30.31 5.16
N LEU A 31 -2.30 30.19 5.48
CA LEU A 31 -3.01 28.91 5.55
C LEU A 31 -3.24 28.28 4.17
N LEU A 32 -3.58 29.09 3.16
CA LEU A 32 -3.89 28.62 1.80
C LEU A 32 -2.81 27.72 1.17
N PRO A 33 -1.52 28.09 1.14
CA PRO A 33 -0.48 27.22 0.58
C PRO A 33 -0.34 25.91 1.36
N ILE A 34 -0.49 25.95 2.70
CA ILE A 34 -0.38 24.77 3.56
C ILE A 34 -1.56 23.81 3.34
N LEU A 35 -2.79 24.33 3.26
CA LEU A 35 -3.97 23.53 2.96
C LEU A 35 -3.92 22.94 1.54
N SER A 36 -3.43 23.71 0.57
CA SER A 36 -3.23 23.23 -0.81
C SER A 36 -2.23 22.07 -0.86
N LYS A 37 -1.13 22.17 -0.10
CA LYS A 37 -0.17 21.08 0.09
C LYS A 37 -0.84 19.84 0.71
N PHE A 38 -1.66 20.00 1.74
CA PHE A 38 -2.37 18.88 2.36
C PHE A 38 -3.43 18.22 1.47
N VAL A 39 -4.07 18.99 0.58
CA VAL A 39 -4.96 18.43 -0.45
C VAL A 39 -4.15 17.62 -1.46
N ASN A 40 -3.02 18.16 -1.94
CA ASN A 40 -2.12 17.43 -2.85
C ASN A 40 -1.57 16.14 -2.24
N GLU A 41 -1.32 16.13 -0.94
CA GLU A 41 -0.87 14.97 -0.17
C GLU A 41 -2.02 14.01 0.23
N ASN A 42 -3.25 14.23 -0.24
CA ASN A 42 -4.46 13.46 0.11
C ASN A 42 -4.75 13.37 1.62
N LYS A 43 -4.30 14.36 2.39
CA LYS A 43 -4.61 14.50 3.83
C LYS A 43 -5.94 15.23 4.05
N LEU A 44 -6.34 16.08 3.10
CA LEU A 44 -7.60 16.83 3.10
C LEU A 44 -8.35 16.63 1.78
N ILE A 45 -9.67 16.67 1.84
CA ILE A 45 -10.56 16.75 0.68
C ILE A 45 -11.18 18.15 0.66
N LYS A 46 -11.05 18.87 -0.45
CA LYS A 46 -11.72 20.15 -0.66
C LYS A 46 -13.05 19.92 -1.37
N GLN A 47 -14.16 20.36 -0.76
CA GLN A 47 -15.50 20.35 -1.34
C GLN A 47 -16.02 21.79 -1.34
N GLU A 48 -16.09 22.41 -2.52
CA GLU A 48 -16.52 23.81 -2.70
C GLU A 48 -15.78 24.77 -1.75
N ASN A 49 -16.42 25.14 -0.63
CA ASN A 49 -15.92 26.07 0.40
C ASN A 49 -15.48 25.39 1.70
N GLU A 50 -15.54 24.06 1.78
CA GLU A 50 -15.22 23.28 2.97
C GLU A 50 -14.01 22.37 2.74
N TYR A 51 -13.25 22.18 3.81
CA TYR A 51 -12.18 21.22 3.91
C TYR A 51 -12.61 20.12 4.87
N LEU A 52 -12.50 18.88 4.40
CA LEU A 52 -12.71 17.68 5.19
C LEU A 52 -11.36 17.05 5.46
N PHE A 53 -11.04 16.84 6.73
CA PHE A 53 -9.93 16.00 7.09
C PHE A 53 -10.22 14.59 6.60
N GLN A 54 -9.39 14.12 5.68
CA GLN A 54 -9.42 12.72 5.33
C GLN A 54 -8.82 11.99 6.52
N LYS A 55 -9.69 11.60 7.46
CA LYS A 55 -9.37 10.51 8.37
C LYS A 55 -8.81 9.45 7.46
N SER A 56 -7.53 9.09 7.64
CA SER A 56 -7.09 7.80 7.17
C SER A 56 -8.21 6.88 7.65
N LYS A 57 -8.91 6.23 6.73
CA LYS A 57 -9.68 5.06 7.08
C LYS A 57 -8.60 4.08 7.52
N VAL A 58 -8.03 4.30 8.71
CA VAL A 58 -7.44 3.26 9.53
C VAL A 58 -8.60 2.31 9.62
N SER A 59 -8.50 1.28 8.80
CA SER A 59 -9.55 0.30 8.69
C SER A 59 -9.87 -0.09 10.12
N VAL A 60 -11.13 0.10 10.53
CA VAL A 60 -11.64 -0.55 11.74
C VAL A 60 -11.22 -1.99 11.57
N GLN A 61 -10.29 -2.49 12.41
CA GLN A 61 -9.53 -3.72 12.18
C GLN A 61 -10.46 -4.80 11.61
N LYS A 62 -10.42 -4.93 10.27
CA LYS A 62 -11.41 -5.70 9.50
C LYS A 62 -11.31 -7.18 9.86
N TYR A 63 -10.15 -7.58 10.34
CA TYR A 63 -9.78 -8.94 10.63
C TYR A 63 -9.90 -9.20 12.13
N SER A 64 -10.79 -10.14 12.48
CA SER A 64 -11.04 -10.56 13.87
C SER A 64 -9.78 -11.01 14.60
N ILE A 65 -8.84 -11.64 13.88
CA ILE A 65 -7.58 -12.15 14.45
C ILE A 65 -6.74 -11.07 15.12
N PHE A 66 -6.80 -9.81 14.64
CA PHE A 66 -6.08 -8.69 15.25
C PHE A 66 -6.65 -8.32 16.62
N LYS A 67 -7.93 -8.63 16.87
CA LYS A 67 -8.59 -8.43 18.17
C LYS A 67 -8.43 -9.63 19.10
N THR A 68 -8.22 -10.82 18.54
CA THR A 68 -8.01 -12.06 19.30
C THR A 68 -6.70 -12.03 20.08
N TYR A 69 -5.67 -11.38 19.54
CA TYR A 69 -4.34 -11.34 20.15
C TYR A 69 -4.00 -9.97 20.74
N PRO A 70 -3.23 -9.91 21.84
CA PRO A 70 -2.72 -8.66 22.39
C PRO A 70 -1.89 -7.86 21.37
N ALA A 71 -1.88 -6.54 21.49
CA ALA A 71 -1.16 -5.64 20.58
C ALA A 71 0.34 -5.99 20.45
N ILE A 72 0.97 -6.47 21.53
CA ILE A 72 2.38 -6.91 21.51
C ILE A 72 2.59 -8.12 20.59
N ILE A 73 1.65 -9.07 20.57
CA ILE A 73 1.72 -10.24 19.69
C ILE A 73 1.53 -9.81 18.24
N ASN A 74 0.53 -8.95 17.97
CA ASN A 74 0.33 -8.39 16.64
C ASN A 74 1.59 -7.68 16.12
N ASP A 75 2.26 -6.90 16.97
CA ASP A 75 3.51 -6.22 16.64
C ASP A 75 4.66 -7.19 16.34
N ILE A 76 4.84 -8.23 17.17
CA ILE A 76 5.85 -9.26 16.95
C ILE A 76 5.62 -9.96 15.60
N VAL A 77 4.39 -10.39 15.32
CA VAL A 77 4.05 -11.09 14.07
C VAL A 77 4.25 -10.17 12.85
N LEU A 78 3.89 -8.89 12.98
CA LEU A 78 4.16 -7.86 11.97
C LEU A 78 5.66 -7.72 11.68
N ARG A 79 6.51 -7.67 12.71
CA ARG A 79 7.97 -7.60 12.57
C ARG A 79 8.54 -8.85 11.91
N CYS A 80 8.11 -10.03 12.36
CA CYS A 80 8.51 -11.30 11.77
C CYS A 80 8.17 -11.35 10.28
N PHE A 81 6.99 -10.86 9.88
CA PHE A 81 6.63 -10.74 8.47
C PHE A 81 7.57 -9.80 7.74
N CYS A 82 7.83 -8.61 8.28
CA CYS A 82 8.70 -7.61 7.63
C CYS A 82 10.14 -8.12 7.46
N GLU A 83 10.66 -8.90 8.42
CA GLU A 83 11.97 -9.59 8.36
C GLU A 83 11.96 -10.89 7.53
N ASN A 84 10.86 -11.21 6.84
CA ASN A 84 10.72 -12.41 6.02
C ASN A 84 10.97 -13.72 6.80
N ILE A 85 10.63 -13.73 8.09
CA ILE A 85 10.71 -14.92 8.94
C ILE A 85 9.56 -15.86 8.57
N ASN A 86 9.87 -17.14 8.32
CA ASN A 86 8.86 -18.13 7.97
C ASN A 86 7.86 -18.40 9.12
N SER A 87 6.70 -18.97 8.79
CA SER A 87 5.60 -19.18 9.74
C SER A 87 6.00 -20.02 10.96
N ILE A 88 6.79 -21.07 10.76
CA ILE A 88 7.25 -21.98 11.82
C ILE A 88 8.16 -21.25 12.83
N LYS A 89 9.10 -20.44 12.35
CA LYS A 89 9.99 -19.67 13.24
C LYS A 89 9.21 -18.55 13.93
N ALA A 90 8.34 -17.87 13.21
CA ALA A 90 7.50 -16.81 13.75
C ALA A 90 6.50 -17.32 14.79
N SER A 91 5.95 -18.54 14.64
CA SER A 91 5.09 -19.16 15.65
C SER A 91 5.81 -19.38 16.96
N ASN A 92 7.08 -19.83 16.89
CA ASN A 92 7.90 -20.02 18.07
C ASN A 92 8.26 -18.69 18.75
N ILE A 93 8.56 -17.64 17.97
CA ILE A 93 8.89 -16.30 18.48
C ILE A 93 7.68 -15.63 19.14
N ALA A 94 6.51 -15.70 18.49
CA ALA A 94 5.28 -15.08 18.99
C ALA A 94 4.53 -15.94 20.01
N ASN A 95 4.96 -17.20 20.20
CA ASN A 95 4.30 -18.20 21.03
C ASN A 95 2.81 -18.40 20.72
N ILE A 96 2.47 -18.47 19.43
CA ILE A 96 1.12 -18.78 18.93
C ILE A 96 1.19 -19.84 17.83
N GLY A 97 0.10 -20.58 17.58
CA GLY A 97 0.10 -21.67 16.60
C GLY A 97 0.46 -21.23 15.17
N GLU A 98 1.16 -22.08 14.42
CA GLU A 98 1.61 -21.77 13.04
C GLU A 98 0.46 -21.37 12.11
N ASN A 99 -0.68 -22.05 12.19
CA ASN A 99 -1.87 -21.74 11.39
C ASN A 99 -2.36 -20.30 11.62
N GLN A 100 -2.17 -19.77 12.83
CA GLN A 100 -2.53 -18.39 13.17
C GLN A 100 -1.56 -17.42 12.50
N ILE A 101 -0.24 -17.68 12.57
CA ILE A 101 0.77 -16.91 11.85
C ILE A 101 0.51 -16.89 10.34
N GLN A 102 0.19 -18.05 9.75
CA GLN A 102 -0.14 -18.14 8.32
C GLN A 102 -1.37 -17.29 7.98
N SER A 103 -2.36 -17.23 8.88
CA SER A 103 -3.54 -16.36 8.74
C SER A 103 -3.16 -14.88 8.77
N PHE A 104 -2.33 -14.44 9.73
CA PHE A 104 -1.77 -13.08 9.76
C PHE A 104 -1.03 -12.73 8.45
N TYR A 105 -0.13 -13.60 8.02
CA TYR A 105 0.67 -13.37 6.82
C TYR A 105 -0.19 -13.30 5.56
N THR A 106 -1.25 -14.10 5.48
CA THR A 106 -2.22 -14.02 4.38
C THR A 106 -2.90 -12.66 4.36
N ILE A 107 -3.37 -12.18 5.52
CA ILE A 107 -3.97 -10.86 5.65
C ILE A 107 -3.00 -9.75 5.21
N PHE A 108 -1.75 -9.78 5.67
CA PHE A 108 -0.74 -8.79 5.30
C PHE A 108 -0.51 -8.74 3.80
N ARG A 109 -0.36 -9.90 3.15
CA ARG A 109 -0.23 -9.97 1.69
C ARG A 109 -1.46 -9.43 0.97
N THR A 110 -2.66 -9.73 1.48
CA THR A 110 -3.92 -9.20 0.93
C THR A 110 -3.96 -7.68 1.02
N LEU A 111 -3.59 -7.09 2.16
CA LEU A 111 -3.54 -5.63 2.35
C LEU A 111 -2.55 -4.97 1.38
N ILE A 112 -1.35 -5.54 1.25
CA ILE A 112 -0.32 -5.06 0.32
C ILE A 112 -0.86 -5.08 -1.12
N TYR A 113 -1.43 -6.22 -1.53
CA TYR A 113 -2.00 -6.38 -2.87
C TYR A 113 -3.13 -5.38 -3.14
N GLN A 114 -4.07 -5.23 -2.21
CA GLN A 114 -5.22 -4.33 -2.38
C GLN A 114 -4.78 -2.89 -2.60
N ARG A 115 -3.80 -2.39 -1.82
CA ARG A 115 -3.27 -1.06 -2.04
C ARG A 115 -2.55 -0.93 -3.38
N GLN A 116 -1.72 -1.91 -3.75
CA GLN A 116 -1.06 -1.90 -5.06
C GLN A 116 -2.07 -1.93 -6.21
N LYS A 117 -3.16 -2.68 -6.05
CA LYS A 117 -4.24 -2.77 -7.03
C LYS A 117 -4.99 -1.44 -7.16
N GLN A 118 -5.31 -0.77 -6.06
CA GLN A 118 -5.89 0.58 -6.09
C GLN A 118 -4.99 1.59 -6.82
N ASN A 119 -3.69 1.55 -6.56
CA ASN A 119 -2.73 2.41 -7.27
C ASN A 119 -2.68 2.07 -8.77
N LEU A 120 -2.64 0.79 -9.11
CA LEU A 120 -2.69 0.33 -10.51
C LEU A 120 -3.95 0.81 -11.21
N ASP A 121 -5.12 0.64 -10.60
CA ASP A 121 -6.40 1.04 -11.19
C ASP A 121 -6.44 2.56 -11.42
N PHE A 122 -5.92 3.35 -10.48
CA PHE A 122 -5.78 4.80 -10.62
C PHE A 122 -4.85 5.20 -11.77
N TYR A 123 -3.67 4.58 -11.88
CA TYR A 123 -2.73 4.88 -12.97
C TYR A 123 -3.26 4.44 -14.32
N TYR A 124 -3.87 3.25 -14.37
CA TYR A 124 -4.44 2.69 -15.59
C TYR A 124 -5.60 3.54 -16.11
N LEU A 125 -6.45 4.07 -15.23
CA LEU A 125 -7.53 4.98 -15.63
C LEU A 125 -7.00 6.25 -16.30
N LYS A 126 -5.85 6.77 -15.85
CA LYS A 126 -5.24 8.01 -16.38
C LYS A 126 -4.45 7.79 -17.67
N SER A 127 -3.72 6.69 -17.77
CA SER A 127 -2.92 6.37 -18.93
C SER A 127 -2.87 4.86 -19.13
N PRO A 128 -3.89 4.28 -19.81
CA PRO A 128 -3.95 2.86 -20.07
C PRO A 128 -2.67 2.34 -20.72
N GLN A 129 -2.23 1.17 -20.28
CA GLN A 129 -1.00 0.54 -20.73
C GLN A 129 -1.25 -0.94 -20.98
N LYS A 130 -0.79 -1.43 -22.13
CA LYS A 130 -0.87 -2.84 -22.48
C LYS A 130 -0.07 -3.68 -21.50
N ALA A 131 -0.72 -4.68 -20.89
CA ALA A 131 -0.10 -5.57 -19.93
C ALA A 131 1.09 -6.35 -20.52
N ARG A 132 2.07 -6.64 -19.67
CA ARG A 132 3.11 -7.64 -19.93
C ARG A 132 2.66 -8.99 -19.40
N HIS A 133 2.37 -9.88 -20.35
CA HIS A 133 2.02 -11.27 -20.07
C HIS A 133 3.27 -12.03 -19.64
N ARG A 134 3.19 -12.65 -18.47
CA ARG A 134 4.23 -13.53 -17.93
C ARG A 134 3.60 -14.77 -17.35
N LYS A 135 4.36 -15.85 -17.30
CA LYS A 135 3.89 -17.15 -16.84
C LYS A 135 4.75 -17.59 -15.67
N PHE A 136 4.12 -17.86 -14.53
CA PHE A 136 4.74 -18.49 -13.37
C PHE A 136 3.88 -19.70 -12.98
N PHE A 137 4.48 -20.87 -12.73
CA PHE A 137 3.73 -22.08 -12.34
C PHE A 137 2.60 -22.46 -13.29
N ASN A 138 2.81 -22.29 -14.59
CA ASN A 138 1.80 -22.43 -15.62
C ASN A 138 0.58 -21.49 -15.54
N GLN A 139 0.56 -20.58 -14.57
CA GLN A 139 -0.43 -19.53 -14.44
C GLN A 139 0.07 -18.25 -15.12
N GLU A 140 -0.79 -17.69 -15.97
CA GLU A 140 -0.55 -16.39 -16.58
C GLU A 140 -0.81 -15.27 -15.56
N VAL A 141 0.07 -14.28 -15.55
CA VAL A 141 -0.07 -13.07 -14.74
C VAL A 141 0.12 -11.84 -15.63
N TYR A 142 -0.60 -10.78 -15.26
CA TYR A 142 -0.60 -9.52 -16.00
C TYR A 142 0.17 -8.47 -15.20
N LEU A 143 1.29 -8.02 -15.76
CA LEU A 143 2.18 -7.05 -15.12
C LEU A 143 2.12 -5.70 -15.84
N TYR A 144 2.12 -4.62 -15.08
CA TYR A 144 2.06 -3.24 -15.57
C TYR A 144 3.20 -2.44 -14.95
N LEU A 145 3.70 -1.41 -15.62
CA LEU A 145 4.79 -0.57 -15.14
C LEU A 145 4.33 0.89 -15.09
N TYR A 146 4.30 1.45 -13.89
CA TYR A 146 4.02 2.87 -13.63
C TYR A 146 4.98 3.38 -12.57
N CYS A 147 5.45 4.62 -12.72
CA CYS A 147 6.32 5.28 -11.74
C CYS A 147 7.46 4.38 -11.24
N GLU A 148 8.18 3.74 -12.17
CA GLU A 148 9.32 2.85 -11.89
C GLU A 148 9.00 1.60 -11.03
N GLN A 149 7.71 1.25 -10.93
CA GLN A 149 7.21 0.12 -10.15
C GLN A 149 6.36 -0.82 -11.00
N ILE A 150 6.58 -2.12 -10.81
CA ILE A 150 5.70 -3.14 -11.39
C ILE A 150 4.51 -3.37 -10.47
N PHE A 151 3.33 -3.46 -11.07
CA PHE A 151 2.08 -3.87 -10.44
C PHE A 151 1.59 -5.16 -11.07
N VAL A 152 0.93 -6.01 -10.27
CA VAL A 152 0.30 -7.25 -10.73
C VAL A 152 -1.21 -7.15 -10.62
N SER A 153 -1.92 -7.65 -11.64
CA SER A 153 -3.38 -7.77 -11.64
C SER A 153 -3.78 -9.22 -11.87
N GLU A 154 -4.81 -9.69 -11.17
CA GLU A 154 -5.37 -11.04 -11.39
C GLU A 154 -6.07 -11.11 -12.75
N ASN A 155 -6.74 -10.01 -13.10
CA ASN A 155 -7.48 -9.87 -14.34
C ASN A 155 -6.74 -8.95 -15.30
N LEU A 156 -6.81 -9.28 -16.59
CA LEU A 156 -6.33 -8.42 -17.66
C LEU A 156 -7.20 -7.16 -17.71
N LEU A 157 -6.56 -5.99 -17.57
CA LEU A 157 -7.18 -4.70 -17.81
C LEU A 157 -7.19 -4.45 -19.32
N LYS A 158 -8.28 -3.87 -19.82
CA LYS A 158 -8.47 -3.61 -21.25
C LYS A 158 -9.00 -2.20 -21.46
N SER A 159 -8.41 -1.49 -22.41
CA SER A 159 -8.87 -0.21 -22.91
C SER A 159 -8.58 -0.11 -24.41
N SER A 160 -9.41 0.62 -25.15
CA SER A 160 -9.14 0.93 -26.55
C SER A 160 -7.86 1.77 -26.74
N GLU A 161 -7.43 2.47 -25.70
CA GLU A 161 -6.29 3.40 -25.72
C GLU A 161 -5.01 2.80 -25.11
N ASP A 162 -4.93 1.47 -24.98
CA ASP A 162 -3.80 0.78 -24.35
C ASP A 162 -2.46 1.10 -25.03
N LYS A 163 -1.60 1.85 -24.34
CA LYS A 163 -0.28 2.23 -24.83
C LYS A 163 0.72 1.08 -24.68
N ILE A 164 1.61 0.96 -25.66
CA ILE A 164 2.74 0.02 -25.60
C ILE A 164 3.88 0.65 -24.78
N PHE A 165 4.67 -0.19 -24.12
CA PHE A 165 5.87 0.24 -23.40
C PHE A 165 6.86 0.94 -24.33
N SER A 166 7.38 2.10 -23.89
CA SER A 166 8.55 2.75 -24.48
C SER A 166 9.80 1.87 -24.33
N PRO A 167 10.85 2.02 -25.16
CA PRO A 167 12.10 1.25 -25.03
C PRO A 167 12.70 1.28 -23.62
N GLU A 168 12.68 2.44 -22.96
CA GLU A 168 13.17 2.66 -21.60
C GLU A 168 12.34 1.85 -20.59
N GLN A 169 11.02 1.91 -20.72
CA GLN A 169 10.10 1.11 -19.92
C GLN A 169 10.32 -0.39 -20.11
N LYS A 170 10.67 -0.85 -21.33
CA LYS A 170 11.00 -2.27 -21.57
C LYS A 170 12.26 -2.70 -20.82
N ALA A 171 13.30 -1.87 -20.87
CA ALA A 171 14.56 -2.13 -20.19
C ALA A 171 14.33 -2.20 -18.67
N GLU A 172 13.66 -1.19 -18.12
CA GLU A 172 13.33 -1.14 -16.70
C GLU A 172 12.50 -2.37 -16.28
N PHE A 173 11.40 -2.64 -16.98
CA PHE A 173 10.55 -3.79 -16.72
C PHE A 173 11.37 -5.09 -16.66
N THR A 174 12.31 -5.27 -17.58
CA THR A 174 13.16 -6.45 -17.64
C THR A 174 14.01 -6.60 -16.39
N THR A 175 14.62 -5.51 -15.91
CA THR A 175 15.40 -5.51 -14.65
C THR A 175 14.54 -5.91 -13.45
N ILE A 176 13.34 -5.34 -13.32
CA ILE A 176 12.43 -5.65 -12.21
C ILE A 176 11.92 -7.09 -12.32
N TYR A 177 11.58 -7.54 -13.53
CA TYR A 177 11.12 -8.89 -13.80
C TYR A 177 12.18 -9.95 -13.48
N CYS A 178 13.46 -9.70 -13.80
CA CYS A 178 14.54 -10.63 -13.44
C CYS A 178 14.66 -10.80 -11.92
N TYR A 179 14.51 -9.71 -11.16
CA TYR A 179 14.44 -9.78 -9.70
C TYR A 179 13.23 -10.62 -9.24
N LEU A 180 12.05 -10.35 -9.79
CA LEU A 180 10.83 -11.08 -9.44
C LEU A 180 10.97 -12.57 -9.74
N SER A 181 11.49 -12.92 -10.92
CA SER A 181 11.70 -14.31 -11.32
C SER A 181 12.61 -15.02 -10.34
N ARG A 182 13.80 -14.50 -10.02
CA ARG A 182 14.74 -15.15 -9.08
C ARG A 182 14.10 -15.46 -7.72
N ASN A 183 13.28 -14.57 -7.20
CA ASN A 183 12.61 -14.76 -5.90
C ASN A 183 11.45 -15.76 -5.96
N LEU A 184 10.84 -15.94 -7.13
CA LEU A 184 9.69 -16.82 -7.31
C LEU A 184 10.03 -18.18 -7.91
N THR A 185 11.19 -18.38 -8.54
CA THR A 185 11.57 -19.65 -9.22
C THR A 185 11.52 -20.86 -8.28
N HIS A 186 11.81 -20.67 -6.99
CA HIS A 186 11.83 -21.74 -5.98
C HIS A 186 10.50 -21.92 -5.23
N ASN A 187 9.50 -21.09 -5.51
CA ASN A 187 8.18 -21.26 -4.90
C ASN A 187 7.55 -22.55 -5.46
N LYS A 188 6.84 -23.32 -4.63
CA LYS A 188 6.21 -24.59 -5.08
C LYS A 188 4.70 -24.52 -5.20
N MET A 189 4.10 -23.36 -4.88
CA MET A 189 2.66 -23.26 -4.66
C MET A 189 2.06 -22.10 -5.46
N ALA A 190 1.23 -22.46 -6.44
CA ALA A 190 0.51 -21.55 -7.34
C ALA A 190 -0.61 -20.76 -6.62
N SER A 191 -1.12 -21.27 -5.50
CA SER A 191 -2.13 -20.54 -4.74
C SER A 191 -1.58 -19.19 -4.25
N ASN A 192 -2.42 -18.17 -4.38
CA ASN A 192 -2.10 -16.78 -3.99
C ASN A 192 -0.88 -16.18 -4.71
N LEU A 193 -0.61 -16.61 -5.95
CA LEU A 193 0.52 -16.14 -6.75
C LEU A 193 0.56 -14.60 -6.87
N ASN A 194 -0.57 -13.96 -7.16
CA ASN A 194 -0.66 -12.49 -7.28
C ASN A 194 -0.26 -11.79 -5.97
N TYR A 195 -0.72 -12.30 -4.84
CA TYR A 195 -0.36 -11.80 -3.51
C TYR A 195 1.14 -11.95 -3.21
N LYS A 196 1.75 -13.06 -3.60
CA LYS A 196 3.20 -13.30 -3.45
C LYS A 196 4.04 -12.40 -4.36
N ILE A 197 3.60 -12.20 -5.61
CA ILE A 197 4.22 -11.25 -6.53
C ILE A 197 4.16 -9.84 -5.93
N ALA A 198 2.98 -9.42 -5.47
CA ALA A 198 2.78 -8.12 -4.86
C ALA A 198 3.67 -7.90 -3.62
N GLU A 199 3.77 -8.90 -2.74
CA GLU A 199 4.68 -8.88 -1.59
C GLU A 199 6.15 -8.76 -2.02
N THR A 200 6.58 -9.55 -3.01
CA THR A 200 7.97 -9.55 -3.48
C THR A 200 8.34 -8.20 -4.08
N LEU A 201 7.45 -7.60 -4.85
CA LEU A 201 7.61 -6.25 -5.40
C LEU A 201 7.59 -5.19 -4.29
N TRP A 202 6.73 -5.35 -3.28
CA TRP A 202 6.64 -4.48 -2.11
C TRP A 202 7.92 -4.46 -1.28
N ARG A 203 8.65 -5.58 -1.21
CA ARG A 203 9.94 -5.69 -0.47
C ARG A 203 11.13 -5.12 -1.23
N ARG A 204 11.04 -4.98 -2.55
CA ARG A 204 12.17 -4.62 -3.40
C ARG A 204 12.73 -3.24 -3.01
N LYS A 205 14.05 -3.18 -2.75
CA LYS A 205 14.79 -1.96 -2.40
C LYS A 205 14.24 -1.22 -1.17
N ARG A 206 13.68 -1.94 -0.20
CA ARG A 206 13.15 -1.34 1.04
C ARG A 206 13.73 -2.02 2.26
N GLU A 207 14.04 -1.21 3.26
CA GLU A 207 14.58 -1.69 4.52
C GLU A 207 13.45 -2.10 5.47
N PHE A 208 13.80 -2.86 6.52
CA PHE A 208 12.86 -3.31 7.54
C PHE A 208 11.99 -2.17 8.08
N LYS A 209 12.61 -1.02 8.38
CA LYS A 209 11.94 0.15 8.95
C LYS A 209 10.80 0.63 8.03
N ASP A 210 11.08 0.74 6.74
CA ASP A 210 10.10 1.18 5.74
C ASP A 210 8.98 0.16 5.56
N LEU A 211 9.31 -1.14 5.59
CA LEU A 211 8.33 -2.21 5.47
C LEU A 211 7.40 -2.25 6.70
N TYR A 212 7.99 -2.14 7.89
CA TYR A 212 7.28 -2.18 9.16
C TYR A 212 6.29 -1.03 9.29
N TYR A 213 6.72 0.23 9.12
CA TYR A 213 5.82 1.38 9.26
C TYR A 213 4.68 1.36 8.24
N ASP A 214 5.01 0.99 7.01
CA ASP A 214 4.07 0.94 5.93
C ASP A 214 2.99 -0.14 6.13
N LEU A 215 3.40 -1.35 6.55
CA LEU A 215 2.45 -2.42 6.83
C LEU A 215 1.66 -2.16 8.11
N LYS A 216 2.27 -1.54 9.13
CA LYS A 216 1.58 -1.11 10.35
C LYS A 216 0.42 -0.18 10.02
N LEU A 217 0.66 0.81 9.16
CA LEU A 217 -0.34 1.75 8.69
C LEU A 217 -1.46 1.04 7.90
N LEU A 218 -1.11 0.06 7.05
CA LEU A 218 -2.10 -0.73 6.32
C LEU A 218 -2.97 -1.61 7.23
N ALA A 219 -2.36 -2.23 8.23
CA ALA A 219 -3.04 -3.15 9.14
C ALA A 219 -3.88 -2.43 10.21
N GLY A 220 -3.66 -1.13 10.40
CA GLY A 220 -4.41 -0.30 11.33
C GLY A 220 -4.04 -0.55 12.80
N PHE A 221 -2.74 -0.68 13.06
CA PHE A 221 -2.16 -0.74 14.41
C PHE A 221 -1.54 0.61 14.83
#